data_AF-A0A3E0HJ73-F1
#
_entry.id   AF-A0A3E0HJ73-F1
#
_cell.length_a   1.000
_cell.length_b   1.000
_cell.length_c   1.000
_cell.angle_alpha   90.00
_cell.angle_beta   90.00
_cell.angle_gamma   90.00
#
_symmetry.space_group_name_H-M   'P 1'
#
loop_
_entity.id
_entity.type
_entity.pdbx_description
1 polymer ?
#
loop_
_entity_poly.entity_id
_entity_poly.type
_entity_poly.pdbx_seq_one_letter_code
_entity_poly.pdbx_strand_id
1 'polypeptide(L)'
;MFPNYQNSIDLLTNVTNTKLYKELIIQLNKDFGLAGIDTSFSEESTPLQLKEGLQTSIKELILHDFSSYTNLLYRIDVSEKDTQIVESTDMNVYTENVTFLILKRIWKKVWFKHQFSK
;
A
#
# COMPACT_ATOMS: atom_id res chain seq x y z
N MET A 1 13.74 14.67 6.58
CA MET A 1 13.64 13.32 7.16
C MET A 1 12.30 12.74 6.75
N PHE A 2 12.20 11.44 6.40
CA PHE A 2 10.93 10.83 6.03
C PHE A 2 10.01 10.77 7.26
N PRO A 3 8.73 11.20 7.16
CA PRO A 3 7.85 11.20 8.34
C PRO A 3 7.54 9.78 8.83
N ASN A 4 7.37 9.65 10.14
CA ASN A 4 6.90 8.40 10.76
C ASN A 4 5.37 8.43 10.87
N TYR A 5 4.75 7.28 10.60
CA TYR A 5 3.30 7.08 10.64
C TYR A 5 2.97 5.89 11.52
N GLN A 6 1.84 5.96 12.22
CA GLN A 6 1.40 4.87 13.11
C GLN A 6 0.63 3.77 12.36
N ASN A 7 -0.19 4.15 11.37
CA ASN A 7 -1.02 3.21 10.60
C ASN A 7 -1.38 3.80 9.23
N SER A 8 -2.12 3.03 8.43
CA SER A 8 -2.57 3.40 7.09
C SER A 8 -3.38 4.70 7.05
N ILE A 9 -4.30 4.90 7.98
CA ILE A 9 -5.17 6.09 8.00
C ILE A 9 -4.38 7.34 8.37
N ASP A 10 -3.52 7.25 9.39
CA ASP A 10 -2.60 8.33 9.75
C ASP A 10 -1.72 8.72 8.56
N LEU A 11 -1.12 7.74 7.87
CA LEU A 11 -0.35 7.98 6.66
C LEU A 11 -1.17 8.68 5.58
N LEU A 12 -2.30 8.12 5.19
CA LEU A 12 -3.10 8.64 4.08
C LEU A 12 -3.67 10.03 4.38
N THR A 13 -4.09 10.30 5.62
CA THR A 13 -4.59 11.63 6.05
C THR A 13 -3.49 12.68 5.98
N ASN A 14 -2.25 12.33 6.35
CA ASN A 14 -1.12 13.22 6.20
C ASN A 14 -0.74 13.43 4.73
N VAL A 15 -0.84 12.39 3.91
CA VAL A 15 -0.59 12.49 2.47
C VAL A 15 -1.64 13.34 1.77
N THR A 16 -2.91 13.31 2.16
CA THR A 16 -3.95 14.19 1.59
C THR A 16 -3.69 15.68 1.83
N ASN A 17 -2.97 16.02 2.90
CA ASN A 17 -2.52 17.40 3.14
C ASN A 17 -1.39 17.82 2.19
N THR A 18 -0.84 16.88 1.43
CA THR A 18 0.13 17.13 0.36
C THR A 18 -0.56 17.03 -1.00
N LYS A 19 -0.06 17.73 -2.02
CA LYS A 19 -0.54 17.58 -3.41
C LYS A 19 -0.17 16.22 -4.04
N LEU A 20 0.29 15.24 -3.25
CA LEU A 20 0.88 13.98 -3.70
C LEU A 20 -0.01 12.76 -3.45
N TYR A 21 -1.22 12.95 -2.91
CA TYR A 21 -2.16 11.85 -2.71
C TYR A 21 -2.53 11.14 -4.01
N LYS A 22 -2.79 11.90 -5.09
CA LYS A 22 -3.02 11.33 -6.42
C LYS A 22 -1.80 10.57 -6.94
N GLU A 23 -0.60 11.10 -6.77
CA GLU A 23 0.66 10.43 -7.15
C GLU A 23 0.87 9.11 -6.40
N LEU A 24 0.46 9.03 -5.13
CA LEU A 24 0.45 7.79 -4.36
C LEU A 24 -0.47 6.75 -4.98
N ILE A 25 -1.70 7.13 -5.33
CA ILE A 25 -2.68 6.23 -5.96
C ILE A 25 -2.22 5.79 -7.35
N ILE A 26 -1.68 6.72 -8.15
CA ILE A 26 -1.11 6.41 -9.47
C ILE A 26 0.04 5.40 -9.33
N GLN A 27 0.93 5.59 -8.35
CA GLN A 27 2.03 4.68 -8.12
C GLN A 27 1.56 3.32 -7.59
N LEU A 28 0.51 3.28 -6.76
CA LEU A 28 -0.14 2.05 -6.29
C LEU A 28 -0.73 1.26 -7.46
N ASN A 29 -1.59 1.88 -8.28
CA ASN A 29 -2.15 1.27 -9.50
C ASN A 29 -1.03 0.80 -10.46
N LYS A 30 0.01 1.65 -10.55
CA LYS A 30 1.37 1.37 -11.02
C LYS A 30 1.80 -0.08 -10.74
N ASP A 31 2.07 -0.29 -9.47
CA ASP A 31 2.70 -1.51 -8.98
C ASP A 31 1.74 -2.70 -8.99
N PHE A 32 0.42 -2.48 -8.86
CA PHE A 32 -0.64 -3.50 -9.02
C PHE A 32 -0.67 -4.08 -10.44
N GLY A 33 -0.77 -3.23 -11.46
CA GLY A 33 -0.82 -3.69 -12.85
C GLY A 33 0.47 -4.43 -13.25
N LEU A 34 1.61 -4.00 -12.70
CA LEU A 34 2.90 -4.66 -12.94
C LEU A 34 3.10 -5.97 -12.17
N ALA A 35 2.27 -6.24 -11.17
CA ALA A 35 2.15 -7.54 -10.51
C ALA A 35 1.10 -8.45 -11.17
N GLY A 36 0.45 -7.99 -12.26
CA GLY A 36 -0.58 -8.74 -12.98
C GLY A 36 -1.98 -8.64 -12.34
N ILE A 37 -2.20 -7.68 -11.43
CA ILE A 37 -3.46 -7.51 -10.72
C ILE A 37 -4.33 -6.49 -11.46
N ASP A 38 -5.51 -6.92 -11.91
CA ASP A 38 -6.50 -6.07 -12.63
C ASP A 38 -7.42 -5.31 -11.66
N THR A 39 -6.84 -4.78 -10.58
CA THR A 39 -7.53 -3.92 -9.61
C THR A 39 -6.91 -2.54 -9.67
N SER A 40 -7.75 -1.52 -9.73
CA SER A 40 -7.31 -0.12 -9.67
C SER A 40 -8.16 0.66 -8.69
N PHE A 41 -7.54 1.68 -8.09
CA PHE A 41 -8.15 2.57 -7.12
C PHE A 41 -8.37 3.94 -7.74
N SER A 42 -9.53 4.54 -7.47
CA SER A 42 -9.87 5.88 -7.94
C SER A 42 -8.99 6.94 -7.26
N GLU A 43 -8.46 7.88 -8.05
CA GLU A 43 -7.69 9.03 -7.55
C GLU A 43 -8.52 9.98 -6.68
N GLU A 44 -9.85 9.91 -6.77
CA GLU A 44 -10.79 10.69 -5.98
C GLU A 44 -11.27 9.94 -4.71
N SER A 45 -10.71 8.74 -4.44
CA SER A 45 -11.06 7.98 -3.24
C SER A 45 -10.59 8.68 -1.97
N THR A 46 -11.42 8.67 -0.93
CA THR A 46 -11.01 9.15 0.39
C THR A 46 -9.97 8.23 1.02
N PRO A 47 -9.15 8.71 1.98
CA PRO A 47 -8.19 7.87 2.72
C PRO A 47 -8.78 6.58 3.26
N LEU A 48 -10.01 6.63 3.79
CA LEU A 48 -10.70 5.47 4.32
C LEU A 48 -11.08 4.48 3.20
N GLN A 49 -11.68 4.97 2.12
CA GLN A 49 -12.04 4.13 0.97
C GLN A 49 -10.82 3.45 0.35
N LEU A 50 -9.70 4.17 0.21
CA LEU A 50 -8.45 3.61 -0.30
C LEU A 50 -7.91 2.53 0.64
N LYS A 51 -7.90 2.78 1.96
CA LYS A 51 -7.46 1.82 2.97
C LYS A 51 -8.31 0.55 2.94
N GLU A 52 -9.63 0.67 2.95
CA GLU A 52 -10.56 -0.46 2.97
C GLU A 52 -10.51 -1.25 1.66
N GLY A 53 -10.49 -0.56 0.51
CA GLY A 53 -10.38 -1.20 -0.80
C GLY A 53 -9.07 -1.96 -0.96
N LEU A 54 -7.96 -1.37 -0.53
CA LEU A 54 -6.65 -2.02 -0.59
C LEU A 54 -6.57 -3.23 0.36
N GLN A 55 -7.05 -3.09 1.60
CA GLN A 55 -7.08 -4.19 2.57
C GLN A 55 -7.93 -5.36 2.06
N THR A 56 -9.10 -5.07 1.49
CA THR A 56 -9.98 -6.08 0.87
C THR A 56 -9.27 -6.76 -0.30
N SER A 57 -8.64 -5.99 -1.20
CA SER A 57 -7.89 -6.55 -2.33
C SER A 57 -6.75 -7.46 -1.89
N ILE A 58 -6.00 -7.06 -0.86
CA ILE A 58 -4.91 -7.89 -0.30
C ILE A 58 -5.47 -9.18 0.31
N LYS A 59 -6.60 -9.10 1.02
CA LYS A 59 -7.28 -10.27 1.59
C LYS A 59 -7.70 -11.26 0.51
N GLU A 60 -8.32 -10.77 -0.57
CA GLU A 60 -8.72 -11.58 -1.72
C GLU A 60 -7.51 -12.25 -2.39
N LEU A 61 -6.42 -11.51 -2.62
CA LEU A 61 -5.20 -12.06 -3.18
C LEU A 61 -4.61 -13.16 -2.28
N ILE A 62 -4.56 -12.97 -0.96
CA ILE A 62 -4.06 -14.01 -0.05
C ILE A 62 -4.91 -15.28 -0.11
N LEU A 63 -6.23 -15.14 -0.19
CA LEU A 63 -7.17 -16.26 -0.17
C LEU A 63 -7.28 -16.99 -1.51
N HIS A 64 -7.19 -16.27 -2.62
CA HIS A 64 -7.58 -16.77 -3.94
C HIS A 64 -6.48 -16.68 -5.00
N ASP A 65 -5.46 -15.84 -4.82
CA ASP A 65 -4.35 -15.66 -5.76
C ASP A 65 -3.04 -15.28 -5.05
N PHE A 66 -2.53 -16.24 -4.26
CA PHE A 66 -1.33 -16.04 -3.46
C PHE A 66 -0.08 -15.76 -4.33
N SER A 67 -0.09 -16.21 -5.58
CA SER A 67 0.99 -15.90 -6.53
C SER A 67 1.03 -14.41 -6.85
N SER A 68 -0.11 -13.78 -7.16
CA SER A 68 -0.15 -12.35 -7.41
C SER A 68 0.13 -11.53 -6.15
N TYR A 69 -0.30 -12.01 -4.98
CA TYR A 69 0.07 -11.41 -3.69
C TYR A 69 1.59 -11.36 -3.49
N THR A 70 2.28 -12.49 -3.63
CA THR A 70 3.73 -12.55 -3.44
C THR A 70 4.46 -11.70 -4.49
N ASN A 71 4.02 -11.74 -5.75
CA ASN A 71 4.54 -10.87 -6.81
C ASN A 71 4.42 -9.37 -6.47
N LEU A 72 3.28 -8.96 -5.90
CA LEU A 72 3.06 -7.59 -5.45
C LEU A 72 4.04 -7.17 -4.35
N LEU A 73 4.27 -8.03 -3.35
CA LEU A 73 5.22 -7.75 -2.26
C LEU A 73 6.64 -7.54 -2.80
N TYR A 74 7.11 -8.44 -3.68
CA TYR A 74 8.42 -8.31 -4.34
C TYR A 74 8.52 -7.01 -5.14
N ARG A 75 7.46 -6.63 -5.86
CA ARG A 75 7.43 -5.43 -6.69
C ARG A 75 7.57 -4.15 -5.87
N ILE A 76 6.97 -4.12 -4.68
CA ILE A 76 6.90 -2.93 -3.81
C ILE A 76 8.06 -2.90 -2.79
N ASP A 77 8.94 -3.90 -2.80
CA ASP A 77 10.03 -4.04 -1.83
C ASP A 77 9.50 -4.15 -0.38
N VAL A 78 8.43 -4.94 -0.21
CA VAL A 78 7.93 -5.38 1.10
C VAL A 78 8.42 -6.80 1.30
N SER A 79 9.28 -7.01 2.31
CA SER A 79 9.79 -8.36 2.56
C SER A 79 8.78 -9.20 3.32
N GLU A 80 8.72 -10.51 3.05
CA GLU A 80 7.91 -11.44 3.85
C GLU A 80 8.32 -11.44 5.33
N LYS A 81 9.57 -11.10 5.64
CA LYS A 81 10.02 -10.94 7.03
C LYS A 81 9.32 -9.78 7.72
N ASP A 82 9.08 -8.68 7.01
CA ASP A 82 8.33 -7.54 7.54
C ASP A 82 6.85 -7.89 7.78
N THR A 83 6.30 -8.82 6.99
CA THR A 83 4.92 -9.30 7.17
C THR A 83 4.81 -10.41 8.23
N GLN A 84 5.85 -11.23 8.42
CA GLN A 84 5.92 -12.29 9.43
C GLN A 84 6.08 -11.78 10.86
N ILE A 85 6.62 -10.56 11.07
CA ILE A 85 6.66 -9.91 12.40
C ILE A 85 5.24 -9.74 12.99
N VAL A 86 4.22 -9.82 12.14
CA VAL A 86 2.82 -9.90 12.52
C VAL A 86 2.41 -11.37 12.66
N GLU A 87 2.79 -12.01 13.77
CA GLU A 87 2.28 -13.34 14.16
C GLU A 87 0.80 -13.28 14.60
N SER A 88 -0.07 -12.66 13.81
CA SER A 88 -1.51 -12.64 14.12
C SER A 88 -2.22 -13.81 13.44
N THR A 89 -2.87 -14.65 14.23
CA THR A 89 -3.82 -15.66 13.72
C THR A 89 -5.08 -15.05 13.12
N ASP A 90 -5.31 -13.75 13.32
CA ASP A 90 -6.40 -12.99 12.70
C ASP A 90 -5.99 -12.42 11.34
N MET A 91 -6.64 -12.91 10.28
CA MET A 91 -6.44 -12.46 8.90
C MET A 91 -6.75 -10.97 8.70
N ASN A 92 -7.70 -10.39 9.44
CA ASN A 92 -8.01 -8.97 9.35
C ASN A 92 -6.85 -8.12 9.89
N VAL A 93 -6.26 -8.53 11.01
CA VAL A 93 -5.08 -7.86 11.58
C VAL A 93 -3.87 -8.00 10.66
N TYR A 94 -3.66 -9.19 10.10
CA TYR A 94 -2.58 -9.43 9.14
C TYR A 94 -2.72 -8.53 7.91
N THR A 95 -3.90 -8.53 7.27
CA THR A 95 -4.17 -7.73 6.07
C THR A 95 -4.09 -6.23 6.35
N GLU A 96 -4.50 -5.77 7.52
CA GLU A 96 -4.35 -4.37 7.95
C GLU A 96 -2.87 -3.95 8.03
N ASN A 97 -2.02 -4.78 8.64
CA ASN A 97 -0.59 -4.50 8.73
C ASN A 97 0.10 -4.52 7.36
N VAL A 98 -0.22 -5.51 6.52
CA VAL A 98 0.31 -5.58 5.16
C VAL A 98 -0.12 -4.36 4.33
N THR A 99 -1.38 -3.93 4.47
CA THR A 99 -1.90 -2.70 3.84
C THR A 99 -1.04 -1.50 4.23
N PHE A 100 -0.72 -1.37 5.51
CA PHE A 100 0.13 -0.29 6.00
C PHE A 100 1.55 -0.35 5.41
N LEU A 101 2.18 -1.52 5.37
CA LEU A 101 3.52 -1.70 4.82
C LEU A 101 3.60 -1.32 3.34
N ILE A 102 2.61 -1.75 2.55
CA ILE A 102 2.49 -1.41 1.12
C ILE A 102 2.36 0.11 0.94
N LEU A 103 1.43 0.74 1.65
CA LEU A 103 1.22 2.20 1.57
C LEU A 103 2.48 2.97 2.00
N LYS A 104 3.15 2.53 3.06
CA LYS A 104 4.40 3.13 3.56
C LYS A 104 5.50 3.08 2.51
N ARG A 105 5.66 1.95 1.80
CA ARG A 105 6.67 1.79 0.74
C ARG A 105 6.36 2.64 -0.49
N ILE A 106 5.12 2.65 -0.95
CA ILE A 106 4.68 3.47 -2.08
C ILE A 106 4.86 4.95 -1.75
N TRP A 107 4.42 5.38 -0.56
CA TRP A 107 4.58 6.75 -0.12
C TRP A 107 6.04 7.18 -0.06
N LYS A 108 6.93 6.32 0.46
CA LYS A 108 8.37 6.57 0.45
C LYS A 108 8.88 6.85 -0.96
N LYS A 109 8.51 6.02 -1.94
CA LYS A 109 8.89 6.19 -3.35
C LYS A 109 8.40 7.51 -3.94
N VAL A 110 7.13 7.86 -3.72
CA VAL A 110 6.54 9.12 -4.21
C VAL A 110 7.17 10.35 -3.55
N TRP A 111 7.36 10.31 -2.23
CA TRP A 111 7.98 11.39 -1.47
C TRP A 111 9.41 11.65 -1.95
N PHE A 112 10.24 10.61 -2.08
CA PHE A 112 11.61 10.77 -2.58
C PHE A 112 11.63 11.28 -4.03
N LYS A 113 10.75 10.77 -4.90
CA LYS A 113 10.65 11.28 -6.28
C LYS A 113 10.33 12.78 -6.27
N HIS A 114 9.35 13.24 -5.50
CA HIS A 114 9.01 14.66 -5.45
C HIS A 114 10.11 15.53 -4.84
N GLN A 115 10.86 15.04 -3.84
CA GLN A 115 11.93 15.80 -3.19
C GLN A 115 13.20 15.93 -4.05
N PHE A 116 13.47 14.95 -4.92
CA PHE A 116 14.75 14.86 -5.66
C PHE A 116 14.62 14.86 -7.19
N SER A 117 13.41 14.81 -7.77
CA SER A 117 13.18 15.15 -9.17
C SER A 117 13.27 16.66 -9.34
N LYS A 118 14.43 17.15 -9.73
CA LYS A 118 14.59 18.43 -10.41
C LYS A 118 14.12 18.31 -11.86
#